data_AF-A0AA48RGS6-F1
#
_entry.id   AF-A0AA48RGS6-F1
#
_cell.length_a   1.000
_cell.length_b   1.000
_cell.length_c   1.000
_cell.angle_alpha   90.00
_cell.angle_beta   90.00
_cell.angle_gamma   90.00
#
_symmetry.space_group_name_H-M   'P 1'
#
loop_
_entity.id
_entity.type
_entity.pdbx_description
1 polymer ?
#
loop_
_entity_poly.entity_id
_entity_poly.type
_entity_poly.pdbx_seq_one_letter_code
_entity_poly.pdbx_strand_id
1 'polypeptide(L)'
;MKGKIFIICAFFIILLLVSLNIYKLLNVPTYSLERNVQVVVFNGTEYSISKVTINGDVYYWDISADPAAFTFGKLIGQTQHGERIYEVKNDKSKVMITSFMSPQFIYTKDKRY
;
A
#
# COMPACT_ATOMS: atom_id res chain seq x y z
N MET A 1 2.23 -27.48 -40.29
CA MET A 1 3.31 -27.21 -39.31
C MET A 1 3.36 -25.76 -38.82
N LYS A 2 3.20 -24.74 -39.69
CA LYS A 2 3.30 -23.32 -39.31
C LYS A 2 2.31 -22.86 -38.22
N GLY A 3 1.07 -23.37 -38.21
CA GLY A 3 0.07 -23.01 -37.20
C GLY A 3 0.37 -23.51 -35.77
N LYS A 4 0.99 -24.68 -35.62
CA LYS A 4 1.35 -25.23 -34.30
C LYS A 4 2.49 -24.43 -33.65
N ILE A 5 3.42 -23.93 -34.46
CA ILE A 5 4.52 -23.06 -34.01
C ILE A 5 3.97 -21.70 -33.55
N PHE A 6 3.00 -21.13 -34.26
CA PHE A 6 2.34 -19.88 -33.86
C PHE A 6 1.64 -20.00 -32.49
N ILE A 7 0.96 -21.12 -32.23
CA ILE A 7 0.26 -21.35 -30.95
C ILE A 7 1.26 -21.46 -29.79
N ILE A 8 2.39 -22.16 -29.98
CA ILE A 8 3.44 -22.29 -28.96
C ILE A 8 4.08 -20.93 -28.66
N CYS A 9 4.39 -20.13 -29.70
CA CYS A 9 4.94 -18.79 -29.52
C CYS A 9 3.95 -17.86 -28.80
N ALA A 10 2.66 -17.90 -29.16
CA ALA A 10 1.64 -17.10 -28.49
C ALA A 10 1.51 -17.47 -27.00
N PHE A 11 1.54 -18.77 -26.67
CA PHE A 11 1.53 -19.24 -25.29
C PHE A 11 2.74 -18.74 -24.49
N PHE A 12 3.94 -18.81 -25.06
CA PHE A 12 5.15 -18.29 -24.42
C PHE A 12 5.08 -16.79 -24.18
N ILE A 13 4.54 -16.01 -25.12
CA ILE A 13 4.36 -14.56 -24.96
C ILE A 13 3.39 -14.26 -23.81
N ILE A 14 2.27 -14.97 -23.72
CA ILE A 14 1.31 -14.82 -22.62
C ILE A 14 1.98 -15.17 -21.28
N LEU A 15 2.74 -16.26 -21.23
CA LEU A 15 3.42 -16.69 -20.00
C LEU A 15 4.47 -15.66 -19.54
N LEU A 16 5.19 -15.05 -20.48
CA LEU A 16 6.14 -13.97 -20.23
C LEU A 16 5.44 -12.72 -19.66
N LEU A 17 4.29 -12.33 -20.24
CA LEU A 17 3.50 -11.20 -19.77
C LEU A 17 2.96 -11.44 -18.35
N VAL A 18 2.49 -12.65 -18.05
CA VAL A 18 2.02 -13.02 -16.70
C VAL A 18 3.18 -12.98 -15.70
N SER A 19 4.33 -13.58 -16.05
CA SER A 19 5.53 -13.57 -15.20
C SER A 19 6.01 -12.16 -14.90
N LEU A 20 6.03 -11.27 -15.90
CA LEU A 20 6.43 -9.88 -15.72
C LEU A 20 5.52 -9.11 -14.76
N ASN A 21 4.21 -9.38 -14.81
CA ASN A 21 3.24 -8.77 -13.90
C ASN A 21 3.41 -9.29 -12.46
N ILE A 22 3.65 -10.60 -12.29
CA ILE A 22 3.92 -11.19 -10.96
C ILE A 22 5.21 -10.62 -10.37
N TYR A 23 6.27 -10.49 -11.17
CA TYR A 23 7.53 -9.91 -10.72
C TYR A 23 7.36 -8.48 -10.19
N LYS A 24 6.59 -7.63 -10.91
CA LYS A 24 6.29 -6.26 -10.46
C LYS A 24 5.48 -6.22 -9.16
N LEU A 25 4.59 -7.20 -8.96
CA LEU A 25 3.79 -7.30 -7.74
C LEU A 25 4.63 -7.74 -6.53
N LEU A 26 5.60 -8.63 -6.75
CA LEU A 26 6.47 -9.15 -5.70
C LEU A 26 7.62 -8.21 -5.34
N ASN A 27 8.10 -7.43 -6.30
CA ASN A 27 9.27 -6.57 -6.12
C ASN A 27 8.88 -5.10 -5.87
N VAL A 28 7.91 -4.91 -4.97
CA VAL A 28 7.51 -3.57 -4.52
C VAL A 28 8.46 -3.06 -3.44
N PRO A 29 8.72 -1.74 -3.37
CA PRO A 29 9.60 -1.17 -2.34
C PRO A 29 9.09 -1.47 -0.93
N THR A 30 10.03 -1.72 -0.02
CA THR A 30 9.73 -1.89 1.41
C THR A 30 10.03 -0.59 2.17
N TYR A 31 9.07 -0.12 2.95
CA TYR A 31 9.16 1.10 3.77
C TYR A 31 9.11 0.78 5.27
N SER A 32 9.66 1.67 6.10
CA SER A 32 9.64 1.50 7.55
C SER A 32 8.36 2.08 8.17
N LEU A 33 7.58 1.23 8.82
CA LEU A 33 6.46 1.58 9.68
C LEU A 33 6.94 1.69 11.14
N GLU A 34 7.04 2.91 11.64
CA GLU A 34 7.36 3.20 13.03
C GLU A 34 6.07 3.23 13.85
N ARG A 35 5.99 2.43 14.92
CA ARG A 35 4.84 2.39 15.83
C ARG A 35 5.15 3.19 17.09
N ASN A 36 4.14 3.78 17.71
CA ASN A 36 4.25 4.56 18.95
C ASN A 36 5.15 5.80 18.84
N VAL A 37 5.02 6.55 17.74
CA VAL A 37 5.78 7.80 17.55
C VAL A 37 5.24 8.96 18.38
N GLN A 38 3.94 8.93 18.70
CA GLN A 38 3.25 9.97 19.47
C GLN A 38 2.01 9.36 20.12
N VAL A 39 1.65 9.84 21.31
CA VAL A 39 0.36 9.55 21.95
C VAL A 39 -0.54 10.77 21.80
N VAL A 40 -1.75 10.55 21.31
CA VAL A 40 -2.74 11.62 21.09
C VAL A 40 -4.06 11.24 21.74
N VAL A 41 -4.74 12.20 22.34
CA VAL A 41 -6.06 12.00 22.94
C VAL A 41 -7.12 12.37 21.90
N PHE A 42 -7.95 11.42 21.50
CA PHE A 42 -9.05 11.64 20.57
C PHE A 42 -10.34 11.08 21.17
N ASN A 43 -11.36 11.94 21.29
CA ASN A 43 -12.63 11.60 21.95
C ASN A 43 -12.45 10.99 23.36
N GLY A 44 -11.51 11.51 24.15
CA GLY A 44 -11.24 11.05 25.51
C GLY A 44 -10.52 9.69 25.60
N THR A 45 -10.11 9.10 24.46
CA THR A 45 -9.33 7.87 24.41
C THR A 45 -7.91 8.17 23.93
N GLU A 46 -6.91 7.58 24.57
CA GLU A 46 -5.51 7.69 24.17
C GLU A 46 -5.21 6.74 23.00
N TYR A 47 -4.66 7.28 21.93
CA TYR A 47 -4.22 6.54 20.76
C TYR A 47 -2.73 6.70 20.55
N SER A 48 -2.07 5.58 20.27
CA SER A 48 -0.68 5.57 19.87
C SER A 48 -0.56 5.65 18.36
N ILE A 49 -0.03 6.77 17.87
CA ILE A 49 0.12 7.06 16.44
C ILE A 49 1.32 6.31 15.87
N SER A 50 1.13 5.76 14.68
CA SER A 50 2.18 5.20 13.83
C SER A 50 2.50 6.12 12.66
N LYS A 51 3.71 5.97 12.12
CA LYS A 51 4.27 6.78 11.04
C LYS A 51 4.89 5.88 9.98
N VAL A 52 4.71 6.21 8.71
CA VAL A 52 5.45 5.61 7.59
C VAL A 52 6.13 6.71 6.79
N THR A 53 7.36 6.47 6.36
CA THR A 53 8.10 7.38 5.47
C THR A 53 8.21 6.76 4.09
N ILE A 54 7.63 7.41 3.08
CA ILE A 54 7.53 6.92 1.70
C ILE A 54 8.21 7.94 0.80
N ASN A 55 9.32 7.57 0.14
CA ASN A 55 10.07 8.46 -0.76
C ASN A 55 10.42 9.84 -0.16
N GLY A 56 10.67 9.90 1.15
CA GLY A 56 10.97 11.14 1.88
C GLY A 56 9.75 11.87 2.46
N ASP A 57 8.54 11.50 2.03
CA ASP A 57 7.30 12.04 2.57
C ASP A 57 6.86 11.26 3.81
N VAL A 58 6.43 11.97 4.85
CA VAL A 58 6.03 11.37 6.13
C VAL A 58 4.51 11.32 6.22
N TYR A 59 3.98 10.15 6.51
CA TYR A 59 2.55 9.91 6.69
C TYR A 59 2.27 9.39 8.09
N TYR A 60 1.27 9.95 8.75
CA TYR A 60 0.84 9.55 10.09
C TYR A 60 -0.53 8.89 10.05
N TRP A 61 -0.74 7.89 10.90
CA TRP A 61 -2.03 7.18 10.97
C TRP A 61 -3.15 8.16 11.35
N ASP A 62 -4.12 8.29 10.45
CA ASP A 62 -5.30 9.13 10.57
C ASP A 62 -6.43 8.46 11.37
N ILE A 63 -6.40 8.59 12.70
CA ILE A 63 -7.45 8.08 13.61
C ILE A 63 -8.85 8.65 13.37
N SER A 64 -8.96 9.81 12.70
CA SER A 64 -10.25 10.46 12.43
C SER A 64 -10.86 10.02 11.09
N ALA A 65 -10.07 9.37 10.25
CA ALA A 65 -10.49 8.96 8.92
C ALA A 65 -11.17 7.59 8.97
N ASP A 66 -12.36 7.49 8.38
CA ASP A 66 -13.02 6.21 8.12
C ASP A 66 -12.40 5.56 6.87
N PRO A 67 -11.69 4.42 6.98
CA PRO A 67 -11.11 3.75 5.83
C PRO A 67 -12.13 3.37 4.75
N ALA A 68 -13.37 3.09 5.13
CA ALA A 68 -14.43 2.72 4.19
C ALA A 68 -14.83 3.88 3.25
N ALA A 69 -14.52 5.12 3.62
CA ALA A 69 -14.76 6.30 2.79
C ALA A 69 -13.74 6.45 1.65
N PHE A 70 -12.69 5.63 1.61
CA PHE A 70 -11.60 5.75 0.63
C PHE A 70 -11.56 4.56 -0.32
N THR A 71 -11.11 4.82 -1.56
CA THR A 71 -10.97 3.80 -2.60
C THR A 71 -9.51 3.51 -2.87
N PHE A 72 -9.16 2.23 -2.97
CA PHE A 72 -7.80 1.79 -3.26
C PHE A 72 -7.35 2.26 -4.64
N GLY A 73 -6.18 2.90 -4.68
CA GLY A 73 -5.43 3.22 -5.88
C GLY A 73 -4.38 2.16 -6.18
N LYS A 74 -3.21 2.61 -6.64
CA LYS A 74 -2.11 1.73 -7.02
C LYS A 74 -1.36 1.21 -5.79
N LEU A 75 -0.91 -0.04 -5.83
CA LEU A 75 0.07 -0.57 -4.88
C LEU A 75 1.42 0.12 -5.09
N ILE A 76 1.92 0.80 -4.07
CA ILE A 76 3.17 1.59 -4.12
C ILE A 76 4.29 1.03 -3.24
N GLY A 77 3.98 0.06 -2.38
CA GLY A 77 4.97 -0.58 -1.53
C GLY A 77 4.37 -1.54 -0.53
N GLN A 78 5.23 -1.98 0.37
CA GLN A 78 4.88 -2.72 1.56
C GLN A 78 5.70 -2.21 2.74
N THR A 79 5.31 -2.53 3.96
CA THR A 79 6.09 -2.26 5.16
C THR A 79 7.09 -3.40 5.43
N GLN A 80 8.01 -3.20 6.36
CA GLN A 80 8.90 -4.26 6.86
C GLN A 80 8.15 -5.43 7.53
N HIS A 81 6.86 -5.26 7.86
CA HIS A 81 6.02 -6.31 8.44
C HIS A 81 5.08 -6.96 7.41
N GLY A 82 5.19 -6.60 6.13
CA GLY A 82 4.39 -7.18 5.05
C GLY A 82 3.00 -6.55 4.87
N GLU A 83 2.72 -5.43 5.55
CA GLU A 83 1.51 -4.65 5.28
C GLU A 83 1.64 -3.95 3.93
N ARG A 84 0.62 -4.02 3.08
CA ARG A 84 0.62 -3.41 1.75
C ARG A 84 0.22 -1.95 1.82
N ILE A 85 0.91 -1.11 1.03
CA ILE A 85 0.70 0.33 0.97
C ILE A 85 0.14 0.70 -0.40
N TYR A 86 -1.03 1.30 -0.39
CA TYR A 86 -1.75 1.74 -1.60
C TYR A 86 -1.92 3.25 -1.58
N GLU A 87 -1.89 3.86 -2.76
CA GLU A 87 -2.40 5.23 -2.94
C GLU A 87 -3.89 5.28 -2.64
N VAL A 88 -4.37 6.41 -2.13
CA VAL A 88 -5.80 6.72 -2.10
C VAL A 88 -6.22 7.33 -3.43
N LYS A 89 -7.26 6.76 -4.06
CA LYS A 89 -7.75 7.28 -5.34
C LYS A 89 -8.25 8.73 -5.16
N ASN A 90 -7.80 9.62 -6.04
CA ASN A 90 -8.12 11.06 -6.04
C ASN A 90 -7.59 11.87 -4.84
N ASP A 91 -6.75 11.30 -3.96
CA ASP A 91 -6.10 12.03 -2.86
C ASP A 91 -4.65 11.59 -2.67
N LYS A 92 -3.72 12.39 -3.20
CA LYS A 92 -2.28 12.12 -3.08
C LYS A 92 -1.70 12.44 -1.69
N SER A 93 -2.47 13.12 -0.84
CA SER A 93 -2.07 13.40 0.54
C SER A 93 -2.27 12.18 1.45
N LYS A 94 -2.87 11.10 0.95
CA LYS A 94 -3.22 9.93 1.75
C LYS A 94 -2.74 8.63 1.14
N VAL A 95 -2.41 7.70 2.02
CA VAL A 95 -2.13 6.31 1.67
C VAL A 95 -2.96 5.39 2.53
N MET A 96 -3.30 4.24 1.98
CA MET A 96 -3.96 3.15 2.69
C MET A 96 -2.96 2.06 3.01
N ILE A 97 -2.85 1.71 4.28
CA ILE A 97 -2.07 0.56 4.73
C ILE A 97 -3.01 -0.54 5.18
N THR A 98 -2.81 -1.74 4.65
CA THR A 98 -3.65 -2.89 4.97
C THR A 98 -2.82 -4.16 5.04
N SER A 99 -3.22 -5.08 5.92
CA SER A 99 -2.67 -6.43 5.99
C SER A 99 -3.79 -7.44 5.72
N PHE A 100 -3.42 -8.66 5.33
CA PHE A 100 -4.39 -9.72 5.04
C PHE A 100 -5.35 -10.01 6.21
N MET A 101 -4.89 -9.81 7.46
CA MET A 101 -5.68 -10.05 8.69
C MET A 101 -5.94 -8.79 9.53
N SER A 102 -5.52 -7.61 9.07
CA SER A 102 -5.65 -6.37 9.87
C SER A 102 -6.60 -5.38 9.21
N PRO A 103 -7.34 -4.60 10.02
CA PRO A 103 -8.17 -3.52 9.50
C PRO A 103 -7.35 -2.55 8.64
N GLN A 104 -8.03 -1.91 7.71
CA GLN A 104 -7.45 -0.90 6.84
C GLN A 104 -7.22 0.37 7.64
N PHE A 105 -6.09 1.04 7.40
CA PHE A 105 -5.78 2.30 8.08
C PHE A 105 -5.42 3.35 7.04
N ILE A 106 -5.98 4.55 7.23
CA ILE A 106 -5.63 5.73 6.43
C ILE A 106 -4.43 6.40 7.09
N TYR A 107 -3.43 6.77 6.30
CA TYR A 107 -2.34 7.62 6.75
C TYR A 107 -2.34 8.90 5.92
N THR A 108 -2.24 10.05 6.60
CA THR A 108 -2.25 11.37 5.98
C THR A 108 -0.86 12.01 6.06
N LYS A 109 -0.43 12.58 4.94
CA LYS A 109 0.86 13.28 4.79
C LYS A 109 0.92 14.49 5.73
N ASP A 110 2.03 14.61 6.45
CA ASP A 110 2.34 15.75 7.34
C ASP A 110 1.20 16.12 8.32
N LYS A 111 0.38 15.13 8.72
CA LYS A 111 -0.72 15.36 9.66
C LYS A 111 -0.17 15.75 11.03
N ARG A 112 -0.71 16.84 11.58
CA ARG A 112 -0.41 17.34 12.93
C ARG A 112 -1.60 17.04 13.83
N TYR A 113 -1.34 16.46 15.00
CA TYR A 113 -2.30 16.18 16.06
C TYR A 113 -2.15 17.17 17.21
#